data_AF-A0A0N8PWG3-F1
#
_entry.id   AF-A0A0N8PWG3-F1
#
_cell.length_a   1.000
_cell.length_b   1.000
_cell.length_c   1.000
_cell.angle_alpha   90.00
_cell.angle_beta   90.00
_cell.angle_gamma   90.00
#
_symmetry.space_group_name_H-M   'P 1'
#
loop_
_entity.id
_entity.type
_entity.pdbx_description
1 polymer ?
#
loop_
_entity_poly.entity_id
_entity_poly.type
_entity_poly.pdbx_seq_one_letter_code
_entity_poly.pdbx_strand_id
1 'polypeptide(L)'
;MGKVLIIAHRGASAYEPENTLRSVKKALELGADMVEVDVRASRDGHIVVMHDAVVDRTTNGKGYVKDMTLKELKKLDAGLEEPIPTLQEVAELVRGKAQLVVEIKVPEIEGKVLRIIKENELDRQTLITSFHHPILKRVKELNPNIRTGAIVASRPIKAAQLALDATPMPCFQSMSTLTPKWWKRLTDMI
;
A
#
# COMPACT_ATOMS: atom_id res chain seq x y z
N MET A 1 16.63 15.08 16.76
CA MET A 1 15.31 14.48 16.46
C MET A 1 15.27 14.13 14.98
N GLY A 2 14.90 12.91 14.62
CA GLY A 2 14.75 12.51 13.22
C GLY A 2 13.58 13.23 12.55
N LYS A 3 13.64 13.41 11.23
CA LYS A 3 12.54 13.96 10.42
C LYS A 3 11.32 13.04 10.53
N VAL A 4 10.15 13.59 10.84
CA VAL A 4 8.87 12.88 10.74
C VAL A 4 8.54 12.70 9.26
N LEU A 5 8.23 11.47 8.83
CA LEU A 5 7.80 11.19 7.47
C LEU A 5 6.29 11.33 7.34
N ILE A 6 5.85 12.03 6.30
CA ILE A 6 4.43 12.18 5.96
C ILE A 6 4.08 11.20 4.84
N ILE A 7 3.16 10.28 5.13
CA ILE A 7 2.66 9.29 4.18
C ILE A 7 1.22 9.65 3.80
N ALA A 8 0.98 9.92 2.52
CA ALA A 8 -0.35 10.21 2.01
C ALA A 8 -1.16 8.92 1.81
N HIS A 9 -2.06 8.63 2.75
CA HIS A 9 -2.87 7.41 2.79
C HIS A 9 -3.89 7.36 1.65
N ARG A 10 -3.74 6.38 0.75
CA ARG A 10 -4.49 6.23 -0.51
C ARG A 10 -4.36 7.44 -1.44
N GLY A 11 -3.16 8.04 -1.46
CA GLY A 11 -2.93 9.39 -2.00
C GLY A 11 -3.43 10.48 -1.05
N ALA A 12 -3.65 11.69 -1.56
CA ALA A 12 -4.25 12.78 -0.80
C ALA A 12 -5.78 12.60 -0.70
N SER A 13 -6.22 11.49 -0.12
CA SER A 13 -7.63 11.02 -0.11
C SER A 13 -8.61 11.94 0.62
N ALA A 14 -8.11 12.88 1.43
CA ALA A 14 -8.93 13.94 2.01
C ALA A 14 -9.33 15.03 1.00
N TYR A 15 -8.63 15.12 -0.13
CA TYR A 15 -8.80 16.17 -1.15
C TYR A 15 -9.29 15.64 -2.50
N GLU A 16 -8.94 14.40 -2.84
CA GLU A 16 -9.25 13.75 -4.12
C GLU A 16 -9.73 12.32 -3.87
N PRO A 17 -10.44 11.68 -4.82
CA PRO A 17 -10.93 10.31 -4.65
C PRO A 17 -9.79 9.33 -4.31
N GLU A 18 -9.96 8.53 -3.26
CA GLU A 18 -8.93 7.62 -2.77
C GLU A 18 -8.42 6.68 -3.87
N ASN A 19 -7.13 6.30 -3.83
CA ASN A 19 -6.57 5.31 -4.75
C ASN A 19 -6.70 5.66 -6.26
N THR A 20 -6.71 6.95 -6.61
CA THR A 20 -6.72 7.44 -8.00
C THR A 20 -5.39 8.11 -8.39
N LEU A 21 -5.12 8.29 -9.69
CA LEU A 21 -3.94 9.06 -10.10
C LEU A 21 -4.05 10.52 -9.67
N ARG A 22 -5.27 11.09 -9.61
CA ARG A 22 -5.52 12.40 -9.02
C ARG A 22 -5.09 12.51 -7.57
N SER A 23 -5.46 11.55 -6.70
CA SER A 23 -5.05 11.61 -5.29
C SER A 23 -3.54 11.43 -5.13
N VAL A 24 -2.91 10.58 -5.94
CA VAL A 24 -1.45 10.44 -5.97
C VAL A 24 -0.79 11.76 -6.41
N LYS A 25 -1.26 12.36 -7.51
CA LYS A 25 -0.73 13.64 -8.01
C LYS A 25 -0.88 14.75 -6.98
N LYS A 26 -2.04 14.87 -6.35
CA LYS A 26 -2.28 15.86 -5.27
C LYS A 26 -1.34 15.63 -4.08
N ALA A 27 -1.06 14.38 -3.70
CA ALA A 27 -0.10 14.09 -2.63
C ALA A 27 1.32 14.58 -2.97
N LEU A 28 1.75 14.41 -4.22
CA LEU A 28 3.04 14.93 -4.71
C LEU A 28 3.07 16.46 -4.71
N GLU A 29 1.99 17.11 -5.17
CA GLU A 29 1.84 18.58 -5.14
C GLU A 29 1.93 19.16 -3.71
N LEU A 30 1.38 18.43 -2.73
CA LEU A 30 1.42 18.80 -1.31
C LEU A 30 2.75 18.46 -0.62
N GLY A 31 3.69 17.81 -1.31
CA GLY A 31 5.02 17.51 -0.79
C GLY A 31 5.07 16.34 0.20
N ALA A 32 4.19 15.33 0.07
CA ALA A 32 4.26 14.12 0.88
C ALA A 32 5.59 13.38 0.67
N ASP A 33 6.19 12.88 1.75
CA ASP A 33 7.45 12.10 1.66
C ASP A 33 7.22 10.74 0.99
N MET A 34 6.04 10.14 1.23
CA MET A 34 5.61 8.90 0.61
C MET A 34 4.14 8.96 0.23
N VAL A 35 3.76 8.19 -0.79
CA VAL A 35 2.36 7.95 -1.15
C VAL A 35 2.03 6.49 -0.87
N GLU A 36 0.92 6.22 -0.21
CA GLU A 36 0.41 4.88 0.04
C GLU A 36 -0.74 4.55 -0.91
N VAL A 37 -0.75 3.33 -1.43
CA VAL A 37 -1.80 2.78 -2.29
C VAL A 37 -2.07 1.31 -1.96
N ASP A 38 -3.34 0.91 -2.11
CA ASP A 38 -3.79 -0.46 -1.91
C ASP A 38 -3.83 -1.23 -3.23
N VAL A 39 -3.34 -2.47 -3.29
CA VAL A 39 -3.32 -3.24 -4.55
C VAL A 39 -4.03 -4.59 -4.47
N ARG A 40 -4.70 -4.93 -5.57
CA ARG A 40 -5.41 -6.20 -5.84
C ARG A 40 -5.18 -6.66 -7.27
N ALA A 41 -5.47 -7.92 -7.57
CA ALA A 41 -5.46 -8.43 -8.95
C ALA A 41 -6.84 -8.41 -9.60
N SER A 42 -6.88 -8.02 -10.87
CA SER A 42 -8.01 -8.24 -11.78
C SER A 42 -8.09 -9.70 -12.24
N ARG A 43 -9.21 -10.08 -12.89
CA ARG A 43 -9.43 -11.43 -13.46
C ARG A 43 -8.34 -11.85 -14.44
N ASP A 44 -7.88 -10.91 -15.26
CA ASP A 44 -6.81 -11.10 -16.25
C ASP A 44 -5.40 -10.85 -15.66
N GLY A 45 -5.30 -10.71 -14.34
CA GLY A 45 -4.03 -10.72 -13.61
C GLY A 45 -3.24 -9.42 -13.64
N HIS A 46 -3.86 -8.30 -13.99
CA HIS A 46 -3.27 -6.97 -13.83
C HIS A 46 -3.36 -6.53 -12.37
N ILE A 47 -2.37 -5.76 -11.91
CA ILE A 47 -2.35 -5.22 -10.55
C ILE A 47 -3.05 -3.86 -10.56
N VAL A 48 -4.24 -3.80 -9.98
CA VAL A 48 -5.07 -2.60 -9.89
C VAL A 48 -5.01 -2.00 -8.50
N VAL A 49 -5.23 -0.70 -8.42
CA VAL A 49 -5.14 0.09 -7.19
C VAL A 49 -6.54 0.27 -6.62
N MET A 50 -6.84 -0.47 -5.56
CA MET A 50 -8.17 -0.56 -4.94
C MET A 50 -8.08 -1.15 -3.53
N HIS A 51 -8.70 -0.48 -2.56
CA HIS A 51 -8.77 -0.96 -1.19
C HIS A 51 -9.72 -2.16 -1.04
N ASP A 52 -10.96 -2.00 -1.48
CA ASP A 52 -12.05 -2.94 -1.24
C ASP A 52 -11.97 -4.16 -2.19
N ALA A 53 -12.50 -5.30 -1.76
CA ALA A 53 -12.56 -6.49 -2.63
C ALA A 53 -13.61 -6.33 -3.75
N VAL A 54 -14.56 -5.42 -3.56
CA VAL A 54 -15.62 -5.06 -4.49
C VAL A 54 -15.49 -3.60 -4.90
N VAL A 55 -15.98 -3.25 -6.09
CA VAL A 55 -15.87 -1.89 -6.64
C VAL A 55 -16.95 -0.93 -6.11
N ASP A 56 -17.94 -1.45 -5.38
CA ASP A 56 -19.21 -0.80 -5.06
C ASP A 56 -19.11 0.54 -4.31
N ARG A 57 -18.16 0.67 -3.37
CA ARG A 57 -18.08 1.85 -2.49
C ARG A 57 -17.47 3.07 -3.17
N THR A 58 -16.45 2.85 -4.00
CA THR A 58 -15.59 3.91 -4.54
C THR A 58 -15.77 4.10 -6.03
N THR A 59 -16.71 3.38 -6.66
CA THR A 59 -16.98 3.52 -8.08
C THR A 59 -18.47 3.52 -8.39
N ASN A 60 -18.81 3.78 -9.65
CA ASN A 60 -20.18 3.61 -10.18
C ASN A 60 -20.53 2.16 -10.59
N GLY A 61 -19.64 1.19 -10.36
CA GLY A 61 -19.84 -0.22 -10.69
C GLY A 61 -20.31 -1.08 -9.51
N LYS A 62 -20.49 -2.38 -9.76
CA LYS A 62 -20.70 -3.39 -8.73
C LYS A 62 -19.96 -4.69 -9.03
N GLY A 63 -19.57 -5.40 -7.97
CA GLY A 63 -18.99 -6.74 -8.06
C GLY A 63 -17.51 -6.79 -7.65
N TYR A 64 -16.96 -8.01 -7.63
CA TYR A 64 -15.60 -8.23 -7.16
C TYR A 64 -14.55 -7.85 -8.21
N VAL A 65 -13.48 -7.19 -7.74
CA VAL A 65 -12.32 -6.84 -8.57
C VAL A 65 -11.73 -8.07 -9.27
N LYS A 66 -11.63 -9.19 -8.55
CA LYS A 66 -11.05 -10.45 -9.06
C LYS A 66 -11.86 -11.09 -10.19
N ASP A 67 -13.13 -10.70 -10.37
CA ASP A 67 -14.04 -11.26 -11.37
C ASP A 67 -14.14 -10.37 -12.63
N MET A 68 -13.46 -9.20 -12.64
CA MET A 68 -13.45 -8.23 -13.74
C MET A 68 -12.07 -8.14 -14.41
N THR A 69 -12.02 -7.98 -15.73
CA THR A 69 -10.78 -7.68 -16.48
C THR A 69 -10.33 -6.25 -16.26
N LEU A 70 -9.06 -5.94 -16.54
CA LEU A 70 -8.58 -4.57 -16.50
C LEU A 70 -9.41 -3.66 -17.42
N LYS A 71 -9.79 -4.13 -18.61
CA LYS A 71 -10.62 -3.38 -19.55
C LYS A 71 -12.00 -3.03 -18.98
N GLU A 72 -12.61 -3.93 -18.20
CA GLU A 72 -13.88 -3.67 -17.53
C GLU A 72 -13.70 -2.69 -16.36
N LEU A 73 -12.66 -2.89 -15.55
CA LEU A 73 -12.34 -2.01 -14.41
C LEU A 73 -12.04 -0.57 -14.85
N LYS A 74 -11.32 -0.40 -15.97
CA LYS A 74 -10.98 0.93 -16.54
C LYS A 74 -12.18 1.72 -17.06
N LYS A 75 -13.36 1.10 -17.20
CA LYS A 75 -14.60 1.80 -17.60
C LYS A 75 -15.36 2.37 -16.41
N LEU A 76 -15.02 1.95 -15.19
CA LEU A 76 -15.67 2.44 -13.98
C LEU A 76 -15.12 3.83 -13.63
N ASP A 77 -16.01 4.71 -13.20
CA ASP A 77 -15.64 6.01 -12.63
C ASP A 77 -15.38 5.80 -11.13
N ALA A 78 -14.11 5.90 -10.73
CA ALA A 78 -13.60 5.82 -9.36
C ALA A 78 -13.67 7.16 -8.60
N GLY A 79 -14.39 8.14 -9.17
CA GLY A 79 -14.62 9.47 -8.64
C GLY A 79 -14.03 10.55 -9.55
N LEU A 80 -14.82 11.60 -9.79
CA LEU A 80 -14.41 12.76 -10.60
C LEU A 80 -13.89 12.36 -12.00
N GLU A 81 -14.56 11.40 -12.64
CA GLU A 81 -14.24 10.86 -13.96
C GLU A 81 -12.90 10.11 -14.04
N GLU A 82 -12.29 9.76 -12.91
CA GLU A 82 -11.06 8.98 -12.88
C GLU A 82 -11.33 7.49 -13.08
N PRO A 83 -10.57 6.79 -13.94
CA PRO A 83 -10.61 5.34 -13.96
C PRO A 83 -9.86 4.74 -12.77
N ILE A 84 -10.15 3.48 -12.42
CA ILE A 84 -9.31 2.71 -11.49
C ILE A 84 -7.88 2.60 -12.07
N PRO A 85 -6.82 3.02 -11.34
CA PRO A 85 -5.46 2.89 -11.83
C PRO A 85 -4.90 1.48 -11.68
N THR A 86 -3.84 1.22 -12.43
CA THR A 86 -2.92 0.11 -12.24
C THR A 86 -1.75 0.55 -11.37
N LEU A 87 -1.10 -0.41 -10.72
CA LEU A 87 0.14 -0.12 -9.99
C LEU A 87 1.25 0.40 -10.92
N GLN A 88 1.26 -0.03 -12.19
CA GLN A 88 2.21 0.47 -13.18
C GLN A 88 2.06 1.98 -13.40
N GLU A 89 0.83 2.47 -13.63
CA GLU A 89 0.56 3.91 -13.81
C GLU A 89 0.93 4.72 -12.56
N VAL A 90 0.67 4.19 -11.36
CA VAL A 90 1.09 4.84 -10.10
C VAL A 90 2.61 4.87 -9.97
N ALA A 91 3.29 3.76 -10.27
CA ALA A 91 4.75 3.67 -10.21
C ALA A 91 5.43 4.67 -11.17
N GLU A 92 4.92 4.78 -12.39
CA GLU A 92 5.38 5.77 -13.38
C GLU A 92 5.16 7.21 -12.89
N LEU A 93 4.01 7.50 -12.29
CA LEU A 93 3.69 8.83 -11.78
C LEU A 93 4.61 9.25 -10.61
N VAL A 94 4.90 8.32 -9.71
CA VAL A 94 5.68 8.55 -8.47
C VAL A 94 7.19 8.52 -8.70
N ARG A 95 7.68 7.81 -9.72
CA ARG A 95 9.12 7.65 -9.99
C ARG A 95 9.85 8.99 -9.98
N GLY A 96 10.88 9.08 -9.14
CA GLY A 96 11.74 10.26 -9.02
C GLY A 96 11.12 11.45 -8.28
N LYS A 97 9.91 11.32 -7.71
CA LYS A 97 9.20 12.41 -7.03
C LYS A 97 8.93 12.14 -5.55
N ALA A 98 8.57 10.91 -5.19
CA ALA A 98 8.35 10.49 -3.81
C ALA A 98 8.63 8.99 -3.62
N GLN A 99 8.65 8.53 -2.38
CA GLN A 99 8.65 7.09 -2.10
C GLN A 99 7.24 6.51 -2.19
N LEU A 100 7.15 5.19 -2.37
CA LEU A 100 5.89 4.47 -2.50
C LEU A 100 5.70 3.52 -1.31
N VAL A 101 4.50 3.48 -0.77
CA VAL A 101 4.03 2.41 0.12
C VAL A 101 2.97 1.64 -0.65
N VAL A 102 3.16 0.33 -0.81
CA VAL A 102 2.19 -0.54 -1.50
C VAL A 102 1.63 -1.51 -0.48
N GLU A 103 0.35 -1.37 -0.14
CA GLU A 103 -0.35 -2.35 0.66
C GLU A 103 -0.90 -3.48 -0.22
N ILE A 104 -0.35 -4.69 -0.08
CA ILE A 104 -0.85 -5.87 -0.80
C ILE A 104 -2.03 -6.46 -0.03
N LYS A 105 -3.23 -6.40 -0.64
CA LYS A 105 -4.49 -6.86 -0.01
C LYS A 105 -4.81 -8.34 -0.21
N VAL A 106 -4.16 -9.02 -1.15
CA VAL A 106 -4.45 -10.41 -1.53
C VAL A 106 -3.16 -11.18 -1.79
N PRO A 107 -3.10 -12.50 -1.49
CA PRO A 107 -1.91 -13.30 -1.77
C PRO A 107 -1.73 -13.56 -3.27
N GLU A 108 -0.61 -14.18 -3.63
CA GLU A 108 -0.27 -14.68 -4.99
C GLU A 108 0.03 -13.59 -6.03
N ILE A 109 0.00 -12.32 -5.64
CA ILE A 109 0.34 -11.18 -6.51
C ILE A 109 1.71 -10.59 -6.23
N GLU A 110 2.43 -11.09 -5.21
CA GLU A 110 3.69 -10.53 -4.71
C GLU A 110 4.75 -10.46 -5.80
N GLY A 111 4.92 -11.52 -6.59
CA GLY A 111 5.89 -11.56 -7.67
C GLY A 111 5.62 -10.55 -8.79
N LYS A 112 4.34 -10.26 -9.08
CA LYS A 112 3.95 -9.26 -10.08
C LYS A 112 4.15 -7.84 -9.53
N VAL A 113 3.79 -7.60 -8.28
CA VAL A 113 4.06 -6.32 -7.59
C VAL A 113 5.56 -6.03 -7.59
N LEU A 114 6.39 -6.98 -7.15
CA LEU A 114 7.85 -6.80 -7.12
C LEU A 114 8.45 -6.57 -8.50
N ARG A 115 7.91 -7.22 -9.54
CA ARG A 115 8.32 -6.99 -10.93
C ARG A 115 8.04 -5.55 -11.35
N ILE A 116 6.82 -5.05 -11.13
CA ILE A 116 6.44 -3.66 -11.47
C ILE A 116 7.35 -2.66 -10.74
N ILE A 117 7.61 -2.88 -9.45
CA ILE A 117 8.52 -2.03 -8.66
C ILE A 117 9.93 -2.02 -9.25
N LYS A 118 10.46 -3.18 -9.62
CA LYS A 118 11.79 -3.32 -10.20
C LYS A 118 11.90 -2.69 -11.59
N GLU A 119 10.95 -2.96 -12.47
CA GLU A 119 10.86 -2.37 -13.82
C GLU A 119 10.73 -0.83 -13.74
N ASN A 120 10.23 -0.32 -12.61
CA ASN A 120 10.16 1.09 -12.32
C ASN A 120 11.32 1.69 -11.52
N GLU A 121 12.38 0.92 -11.24
CA GLU A 121 13.56 1.36 -10.49
C GLU A 121 13.21 1.91 -9.09
N LEU A 122 12.12 1.39 -8.51
CA LEU A 122 11.58 1.80 -7.22
C LEU A 122 11.99 0.86 -6.07
N ASP A 123 12.89 -0.10 -6.30
CA ASP A 123 13.28 -1.12 -5.29
C ASP A 123 13.70 -0.53 -3.95
N ARG A 124 14.49 0.56 -3.98
CA ARG A 124 14.95 1.26 -2.76
C ARG A 124 13.94 2.28 -2.24
N GLN A 125 13.00 2.67 -3.07
CA GLN A 125 12.00 3.72 -2.80
C GLN A 125 10.64 3.14 -2.41
N THR A 126 10.50 1.81 -2.32
CA THR A 126 9.24 1.16 -2.00
C THR A 126 9.27 0.50 -0.62
N LEU A 127 8.16 0.61 0.11
CA LEU A 127 7.83 -0.12 1.32
C LEU A 127 6.59 -0.99 1.04
N ILE A 128 6.73 -2.31 1.13
CA ILE A 128 5.60 -3.23 0.96
C ILE A 128 4.92 -3.48 2.30
N THR A 129 3.61 -3.28 2.38
CA THR A 129 2.84 -3.49 3.61
C THR A 129 1.68 -4.46 3.41
N SER A 130 1.19 -5.06 4.49
CA SER A 130 -0.01 -5.90 4.46
C SER A 130 -0.51 -6.21 5.88
N PHE A 131 -1.82 -6.41 6.02
CA PHE A 131 -2.40 -7.11 7.17
C PHE A 131 -2.23 -8.63 7.10
N HIS A 132 -1.99 -9.19 5.92
CA HIS A 132 -1.79 -10.62 5.70
C HIS A 132 -0.29 -10.95 5.77
N HIS A 133 0.22 -11.20 6.97
CA HIS A 133 1.67 -11.38 7.20
C HIS A 133 2.35 -12.49 6.35
N PRO A 134 1.67 -13.60 5.94
CA PRO A 134 2.25 -14.54 4.98
C PRO A 134 2.68 -13.91 3.64
N ILE A 135 1.99 -12.85 3.20
CA ILE A 135 2.37 -12.07 2.00
C ILE A 135 3.74 -11.42 2.22
N LEU A 136 3.97 -10.83 3.38
CA LEU A 136 5.23 -10.15 3.70
C LEU A 136 6.39 -11.15 3.79
N LYS A 137 6.14 -12.32 4.38
CA LYS A 137 7.10 -13.43 4.36
C LYS A 137 7.44 -13.82 2.92
N ARG A 138 6.43 -14.00 2.06
CA ARG A 138 6.63 -14.33 0.65
C ARG A 138 7.40 -13.25 -0.11
N VAL A 139 7.11 -11.98 0.15
CA VAL A 139 7.85 -10.84 -0.39
C VAL A 139 9.33 -10.93 0.00
N LYS A 140 9.64 -11.26 1.25
CA LYS A 140 11.04 -11.43 1.72
C LYS A 140 11.74 -12.64 1.11
N GLU A 141 11.03 -13.74 0.86
CA GLU A 141 11.58 -14.88 0.11
C GLU A 141 11.93 -14.50 -1.33
N LEU A 142 11.09 -13.68 -1.98
CA LEU A 142 11.29 -13.25 -3.37
C LEU A 142 12.31 -12.12 -3.52
N ASN A 143 12.37 -11.20 -2.57
CA ASN A 143 13.31 -10.08 -2.54
C ASN A 143 13.67 -9.73 -1.08
N PRO A 144 14.77 -10.28 -0.54
CA PRO A 144 15.19 -10.03 0.84
C PRO A 144 15.49 -8.55 1.14
N ASN A 145 15.88 -7.78 0.11
CA ASN A 145 16.35 -6.41 0.23
C ASN A 145 15.23 -5.36 0.23
N ILE A 146 14.05 -5.68 -0.30
CA ILE A 146 12.93 -4.72 -0.31
C ILE A 146 12.45 -4.48 1.12
N ARG A 147 12.09 -3.23 1.44
CA ARG A 147 11.54 -2.89 2.75
C ARG A 147 10.11 -3.44 2.85
N THR A 148 9.78 -4.00 4.01
CA THR A 148 8.43 -4.47 4.33
C THR A 148 7.91 -3.74 5.58
N GLY A 149 6.60 -3.77 5.86
CA GLY A 149 5.96 -3.18 7.04
C GLY A 149 4.68 -3.93 7.44
N ALA A 150 4.58 -4.39 8.69
CA ALA A 150 3.46 -5.23 9.14
C ALA A 150 2.37 -4.32 9.68
N ILE A 151 1.16 -4.47 9.16
CA ILE A 151 0.00 -3.76 9.67
C ILE A 151 -0.72 -4.66 10.66
N VAL A 152 -1.12 -4.09 11.79
CA VAL A 152 -1.86 -4.80 12.84
C VAL A 152 -3.13 -4.03 13.19
N ALA A 153 -4.28 -4.71 13.11
CA ALA A 153 -5.58 -4.10 13.38
C ALA A 153 -5.85 -3.92 14.89
N SER A 154 -5.19 -4.69 15.74
CA SER A 154 -5.37 -4.69 17.19
C SER A 154 -4.04 -4.50 17.92
N ARG A 155 -4.11 -4.35 19.26
CA ARG A 155 -2.92 -4.35 20.12
C ARG A 155 -2.47 -5.80 20.34
N PRO A 156 -1.40 -6.28 19.69
CA PRO A 156 -0.86 -7.59 20.00
C PRO A 156 -0.40 -7.66 21.46
N ILE A 157 -0.68 -8.80 22.12
CA ILE A 157 -0.20 -9.08 23.48
C ILE A 157 1.33 -9.04 23.52
N LYS A 158 1.99 -9.58 22.48
CA LYS A 158 3.45 -9.59 22.30
C LYS A 158 3.86 -8.79 21.07
N ALA A 159 3.67 -7.48 21.13
CA ALA A 159 3.98 -6.53 20.06
C ALA A 159 5.34 -6.70 19.41
N ALA A 160 6.37 -6.79 20.23
CA ALA A 160 7.72 -6.90 19.73
C ALA A 160 8.00 -8.28 19.13
N GLN A 161 7.44 -9.36 19.71
CA GLN A 161 7.56 -10.68 19.09
C GLN A 161 6.94 -10.69 17.71
N LEU A 162 5.77 -10.08 17.54
CA LEU A 162 5.13 -9.97 16.23
C LEU A 162 5.98 -9.17 15.24
N ALA A 163 6.63 -8.08 15.68
CA ALA A 163 7.55 -7.32 14.85
C ALA A 163 8.81 -8.13 14.48
N LEU A 164 9.34 -8.93 15.41
CA LEU A 164 10.50 -9.81 15.18
C LEU A 164 10.16 -10.97 14.23
N ASP A 165 9.03 -11.62 14.43
CA ASP A 165 8.52 -12.73 13.59
C ASP A 165 8.23 -12.26 12.17
N ALA A 166 7.86 -10.99 12.02
CA ALA A 166 7.68 -10.34 10.74
C ALA A 166 8.99 -9.91 10.06
N THR A 167 10.18 -10.18 10.63
CA THR A 167 11.52 -9.64 10.25
C THR A 167 11.67 -8.12 10.56
N PRO A 168 12.88 -7.53 10.71
CA PRO A 168 13.02 -6.18 11.29
C PRO A 168 12.29 -5.13 10.44
N MET A 169 11.22 -4.55 11.01
CA MET A 169 10.19 -3.84 10.27
C MET A 169 9.61 -2.63 11.02
N PRO A 170 9.22 -1.57 10.28
CA PRO A 170 8.20 -0.66 10.78
C PRO A 170 6.87 -1.42 11.00
N CYS A 171 6.28 -1.25 12.18
CA CYS A 171 4.96 -1.77 12.52
C CYS A 171 3.94 -0.63 12.43
N PHE A 172 2.93 -0.78 11.57
CA PHE A 172 1.85 0.19 11.42
C PHE A 172 0.72 -0.17 12.37
N GLN A 173 0.40 0.77 13.27
CA GLN A 173 -0.69 0.65 14.23
C GLN A 173 -1.71 1.77 14.09
N SER A 174 -2.97 1.45 14.39
CA SER A 174 -4.01 2.48 14.53
C SER A 174 -3.64 3.46 15.64
N MET A 175 -3.75 4.77 15.40
CA MET A 175 -3.45 5.79 16.41
C MET A 175 -4.29 5.64 17.67
N SER A 176 -5.55 5.19 17.54
CA SER A 176 -6.44 4.89 18.67
C SER A 176 -5.88 3.83 19.63
N THR A 177 -4.92 3.03 19.14
CA THR A 177 -4.26 1.97 19.88
C THR A 177 -2.87 2.34 20.41
N LEU A 178 -2.36 3.54 20.15
CA LEU A 178 -1.05 3.95 20.69
C LEU A 178 -1.18 4.46 22.13
N THR A 179 -0.26 4.05 23.01
CA THR A 179 -0.07 4.67 24.35
C THR A 179 1.42 4.95 24.55
N PRO A 180 1.80 5.94 25.39
CA PRO A 180 3.21 6.25 25.67
C PRO A 180 4.00 5.03 26.17
N LYS A 181 3.36 4.14 26.95
CA LYS A 181 3.95 2.89 27.46
C LYS A 181 4.22 1.88 26.35
N TRP A 182 3.38 1.86 25.31
CA TRP A 182 3.53 0.99 24.15
C TRP A 182 4.68 1.46 23.25
N TRP A 183 4.77 2.77 23.02
CA TRP A 183 5.86 3.39 22.26
C TRP A 183 7.23 3.10 22.90
N LYS A 184 7.35 3.34 24.21
CA LYS A 184 8.59 3.09 24.95
C LYS A 184 9.06 1.63 24.86
N ARG A 185 8.14 0.66 24.98
CA ARG A 185 8.47 -0.77 24.84
C ARG A 185 8.98 -1.15 23.46
N LEU A 186 8.49 -0.50 22.40
CA LEU A 186 8.97 -0.73 21.05
C LEU A 186 10.35 -0.10 20.83
N THR A 187 10.57 1.12 21.30
CA THR A 187 11.85 1.83 21.09
C THR A 187 12.98 1.26 21.94
N ASP A 188 12.70 0.75 23.15
CA ASP A 188 13.72 0.17 24.04
C ASP A 188 14.26 -1.20 23.52
N MET A 189 13.67 -1.76 22.46
CA MET A 189 14.05 -3.03 21.85
C MET A 189 14.86 -2.89 20.55
N ILE A 190 15.18 -1.66 20.14
CA ILE A 190 15.94 -1.31 18.93
C ILE A 190 17.20 -0.59 19.38
#